data_AF-A0A6S7KLR8-F1
#
_entry.id   AF-A0A6S7KLR8-F1
#
_cell.length_a   1.000
_cell.length_b   1.000
_cell.length_c   1.000
_cell.angle_alpha   90.00
_cell.angle_beta   90.00
_cell.angle_gamma   90.00
#
_symmetry.space_group_name_H-M   'P 1'
#
loop_
_entity.id
_entity.type
_entity.pdbx_description
1 polymer ?
#
loop_
_entity_poly.entity_id
_entity_poly.type
_entity_poly.pdbx_seq_one_letter_code
_entity_poly.pdbx_strand_id
1 'polypeptide(L)'
;MNQRQVLQNNAARTILDLPKYASATQAIDQLTWKPLVSRRCSHRRVAMYKCLNGLVNFNHDFRKNGDHGYNTRGSEKIRVPKSKTNWGLQRFVVHAVNDWNSVPEHIKQAEILTRFKSLLATNF
;
A
#
# COMPACT_ATOMS: atom_id res chain seq x y z
N MET A 1 -16.39 8.89 9.60
CA MET A 1 -15.72 9.37 8.37
C MET A 1 -14.23 9.54 8.66
N ASN A 2 -13.33 9.12 7.77
CA ASN A 2 -11.88 9.08 8.02
C ASN A 2 -11.33 10.52 8.05
N GLN A 3 -10.90 11.03 9.22
CA GLN A 3 -10.53 12.45 9.44
C GLN A 3 -9.53 12.98 8.40
N ARG A 4 -8.56 12.15 7.98
CA ARG A 4 -7.56 12.51 6.96
C ARG A 4 -8.16 12.70 5.57
N GLN A 5 -9.20 11.94 5.22
CA GLN A 5 -9.90 12.10 3.96
C GLN A 5 -10.68 13.42 3.94
N VAL A 6 -11.34 13.75 5.06
CA VAL A 6 -12.05 15.02 5.21
C VAL A 6 -11.09 16.20 5.05
N LEU A 7 -9.89 16.11 5.67
CA LEU A 7 -8.86 17.14 5.53
C LEU A 7 -8.40 17.32 4.08
N GLN A 8 -8.10 16.23 3.35
CA GLN A 8 -7.72 16.32 1.93
C GLN A 8 -8.85 16.91 1.09
N ASN A 9 -10.08 16.48 1.32
CA ASN A 9 -11.25 16.96 0.60
C ASN A 9 -11.43 18.48 0.80
N ASN A 10 -11.25 18.97 2.02
CA ASN A 10 -11.35 20.40 2.32
C ASN A 10 -10.19 21.16 1.67
N ALA A 11 -8.95 20.66 1.76
CA ALA A 11 -7.80 21.28 1.12
C ALA A 11 -7.98 21.40 -0.40
N ALA A 12 -8.48 20.36 -1.07
CA ALA A 12 -8.73 20.38 -2.51
C ALA A 12 -9.75 21.46 -2.90
N ARG A 13 -10.83 21.61 -2.11
CA ARG A 13 -11.82 22.67 -2.32
C ARG A 13 -11.22 24.06 -2.10
N THR A 14 -10.47 24.25 -1.02
CA THR A 14 -9.85 25.54 -0.71
C THR A 14 -8.87 25.99 -1.80
N ILE A 15 -8.09 25.07 -2.37
CA ILE A 15 -7.13 25.39 -3.43
C ILE A 15 -7.84 25.83 -4.73
N LEU A 16 -8.97 25.20 -5.06
CA LEU A 16 -9.76 25.52 -6.24
C LEU A 16 -10.82 26.62 -5.98
N ASP A 17 -10.78 27.25 -4.80
CA ASP A 17 -11.76 28.25 -4.35
C ASP A 17 -13.22 27.79 -4.49
N LEU A 18 -13.47 26.51 -4.18
CA LEU A 18 -14.80 25.90 -4.31
C LEU A 18 -15.63 26.05 -3.02
N PRO A 19 -16.96 26.18 -3.14
CA PRO A 19 -17.87 26.19 -1.99
C PRO A 19 -17.72 24.94 -1.12
N LYS A 20 -18.03 25.06 0.17
CA LYS A 20 -17.96 23.96 1.16
C LYS A 20 -18.68 22.67 0.72
N TYR A 21 -19.82 22.82 0.07
CA TYR A 21 -20.67 21.70 -0.38
C TYR A 21 -20.35 21.23 -1.80
N ALA A 22 -19.37 21.83 -2.48
CA ALA A 22 -18.91 21.36 -3.77
C ALA A 22 -18.35 19.93 -3.68
N SER A 23 -18.37 19.23 -4.81
CA SER A 23 -17.86 17.86 -4.88
C SER A 23 -16.36 17.82 -4.62
N ALA A 24 -15.95 17.18 -3.51
CA ALA A 24 -14.53 16.96 -3.22
C ALA A 24 -13.87 16.01 -4.23
N THR A 25 -14.63 15.06 -4.78
CA THR A 25 -14.11 14.12 -5.77
C THR A 25 -13.72 14.86 -7.05
N GLN A 26 -14.60 15.73 -7.55
CA GLN A 26 -14.29 16.57 -8.71
C GLN A 26 -13.11 17.50 -8.44
N ALA A 27 -13.02 18.08 -7.24
CA ALA A 27 -11.89 18.92 -6.84
C ALA A 27 -10.56 18.15 -6.85
N ILE A 28 -10.55 16.93 -6.30
CA ILE A 28 -9.39 16.04 -6.27
C ILE A 28 -8.97 15.64 -7.69
N ASP A 29 -9.93 15.32 -8.56
CA ASP A 29 -9.67 14.93 -9.95
C ASP A 29 -9.14 16.11 -10.78
N GLN A 30 -9.69 17.31 -10.61
CA GLN A 30 -9.18 18.54 -11.25
C GLN A 30 -7.74 18.85 -10.84
N LEU A 31 -7.40 18.61 -9.56
CA LEU A 31 -6.03 18.75 -9.07
C LEU A 31 -5.12 17.57 -9.45
N THR A 32 -5.65 16.54 -10.11
CA THR A 32 -4.96 15.28 -10.43
C THR A 32 -4.38 14.58 -9.19
N TRP A 33 -4.98 14.79 -8.02
CA TRP A 33 -4.49 14.23 -6.77
C TRP A 33 -4.85 12.75 -6.66
N LYS A 34 -3.86 11.90 -6.40
CA LYS A 34 -4.13 10.49 -6.13
C LYS A 34 -4.94 10.32 -4.83
N PRO A 35 -5.96 9.44 -4.81
CA PRO A 35 -6.70 9.11 -3.60
C PRO A 35 -5.76 8.63 -2.47
N LEU A 36 -6.03 9.01 -1.21
CA LEU A 36 -5.18 8.64 -0.07
C LEU A 36 -5.03 7.12 0.10
N VAL A 37 -6.08 6.35 -0.24
CA VAL A 37 -6.02 4.88 -0.19
C VAL A 37 -4.95 4.35 -1.15
N SER A 38 -4.95 4.82 -2.40
CA SER A 38 -3.94 4.44 -3.41
C SER A 38 -2.53 4.87 -3.00
N ARG A 39 -2.38 6.10 -2.48
CA ARG A 39 -1.08 6.59 -1.97
C ARG A 39 -0.54 5.72 -0.82
N ARG A 40 -1.39 5.39 0.16
CA ARG A 40 -1.01 4.50 1.28
C ARG A 40 -0.64 3.10 0.81
N CYS A 41 -1.40 2.54 -0.12
CA CYS A 41 -1.12 1.23 -0.71
C CYS A 41 0.24 1.24 -1.42
N SER A 42 0.50 2.24 -2.25
CA SER A 42 1.79 2.41 -2.95
C SER A 42 2.96 2.54 -1.96
N HIS A 43 2.82 3.35 -0.92
CA HIS A 43 3.84 3.51 0.11
C HIS A 43 4.13 2.20 0.86
N ARG A 44 3.09 1.44 1.20
CA ARG A 44 3.26 0.14 1.87
C ARG A 44 3.96 -0.88 0.96
N ARG A 45 3.60 -0.95 -0.32
CA ARG A 45 4.28 -1.81 -1.30
C ARG A 45 5.77 -1.46 -1.43
N VAL A 46 6.10 -0.17 -1.50
CA VAL A 46 7.50 0.32 -1.52
C VAL A 46 8.25 0.00 -0.22
N ALA A 47 7.60 0.16 0.93
CA ALA A 47 8.20 -0.19 2.22
C ALA A 47 8.50 -1.70 2.30
N MET A 48 7.58 -2.56 1.86
CA MET A 48 7.78 -4.01 1.79
C MET A 48 8.94 -4.37 0.87
N TYR A 49 9.02 -3.78 -0.32
CA TYR A 49 10.16 -3.98 -1.22
C TYR A 49 11.49 -3.68 -0.51
N LYS A 50 11.57 -2.54 0.19
CA LYS A 50 12.79 -2.16 0.92
C LYS A 50 13.14 -3.15 2.03
N CYS A 51 12.15 -3.59 2.82
CA CYS A 51 12.40 -4.53 3.91
C CYS A 51 12.87 -5.89 3.38
N LEU A 52 12.21 -6.42 2.34
CA LEU A 52 12.52 -7.74 1.77
C LEU A 52 13.86 -7.78 1.04
N ASN A 53 14.32 -6.65 0.50
CA ASN A 53 15.63 -6.52 -0.16
C ASN A 53 16.72 -6.03 0.80
N GLY A 54 16.47 -5.99 2.12
CA GLY A 54 17.49 -5.57 3.11
C GLY A 54 17.90 -4.10 3.04
N LEU A 55 17.16 -3.25 2.32
CA LEU A 55 17.45 -1.81 2.19
C LEU A 55 17.09 -1.01 3.44
N VAL A 56 16.27 -1.59 4.33
CA VAL A 56 15.88 -1.02 5.61
C VAL A 56 15.85 -2.14 6.64
N ASN A 57 16.43 -1.88 7.81
CA ASN A 57 16.30 -2.79 8.95
C ASN A 57 14.90 -2.66 9.56
N PHE A 58 14.07 -3.68 9.37
CA PHE A 58 12.74 -3.76 9.97
C PHE A 58 12.64 -5.07 10.73
N ASN A 59 12.49 -4.99 12.05
CA ASN A 59 12.44 -6.14 12.95
C ASN A 59 11.09 -6.85 12.85
N HIS A 60 10.88 -7.60 11.77
CA HIS A 60 9.71 -8.44 11.56
C HIS A 60 10.06 -9.67 10.71
N ASP A 61 9.52 -10.83 11.09
CA ASP A 61 9.68 -12.08 10.34
C ASP A 61 8.71 -12.12 9.15
N PHE A 62 9.22 -11.95 7.93
CA PHE A 62 8.44 -12.03 6.69
C PHE A 62 8.45 -13.44 6.07
N ARG A 63 8.26 -14.47 6.89
CA ARG A 63 8.15 -15.86 6.43
C ARG A 63 7.07 -16.06 5.36
N LYS A 64 7.43 -16.84 4.33
CA LYS A 64 6.51 -17.31 3.29
C LYS A 64 5.63 -18.45 3.79
N ASN A 65 4.47 -18.67 3.17
CA ASN A 65 3.61 -19.81 3.50
C ASN A 65 4.33 -21.13 3.24
N GLY A 66 5.07 -21.20 2.12
CA GLY A 66 5.82 -22.36 1.65
C GLY A 66 7.10 -22.69 2.40
N ASP A 67 7.28 -22.16 3.61
CA ASP A 67 8.33 -22.62 4.54
C ASP A 67 7.95 -23.99 5.13
N HIS A 68 7.68 -24.95 4.22
CA HIS A 68 7.32 -26.35 4.43
C HIS A 68 7.61 -27.12 3.12
N GLY A 69 7.81 -28.44 3.19
CA GLY A 69 8.24 -29.25 2.02
C GLY A 69 7.25 -29.38 0.86
N TYR A 70 6.02 -28.88 0.98
CA TYR A 70 4.97 -29.04 -0.03
C TYR A 70 4.93 -27.86 -1.02
N ASN A 71 4.79 -28.17 -2.32
CA ASN A 71 4.54 -27.17 -3.36
C ASN A 71 3.05 -26.80 -3.40
N THR A 72 2.66 -25.73 -2.72
CA THR A 72 1.28 -25.22 -2.73
C THR A 72 1.18 -23.95 -3.55
N ARG A 73 0.02 -23.71 -4.19
CA ARG A 73 -0.24 -22.52 -5.02
C ARG A 73 -0.05 -21.17 -4.28
N GLY A 74 -0.03 -21.20 -2.94
CA GLY A 74 0.17 -20.03 -2.09
C GLY A 74 1.53 -19.97 -1.40
N SER A 75 2.46 -20.86 -1.74
CA SER A 75 3.78 -20.99 -1.09
C SER A 75 4.56 -19.68 -1.09
N GLU A 76 4.54 -18.94 -2.19
CA GLU A 76 5.27 -17.68 -2.37
C GLU A 76 4.71 -16.48 -1.61
N LYS A 77 3.47 -16.57 -1.10
CA LYS A 77 2.86 -15.48 -0.35
C LYS A 77 3.48 -15.37 1.03
N ILE A 78 3.71 -14.14 1.47
CA ILE A 78 4.14 -13.85 2.85
C ILE A 78 2.97 -14.11 3.79
N ARG A 79 3.25 -14.77 4.92
CA ARG A 79 2.28 -15.05 5.98
C ARG A 79 1.75 -13.73 6.53
N VAL A 80 0.43 -13.53 6.45
CA VAL A 80 -0.21 -12.36 7.06
C VAL A 80 -0.25 -12.57 8.58
N PRO A 81 0.28 -11.64 9.39
CA PRO A 81 0.19 -11.76 10.84
C PRO A 81 -1.27 -11.84 11.30
N LYS A 82 -1.57 -12.81 12.17
CA LYS A 82 -2.90 -12.99 12.75
C LYS A 82 -3.01 -12.20 14.05
N SER A 83 -4.18 -11.62 14.30
CA SER A 83 -4.51 -10.94 15.55
C SER A 83 -5.90 -11.36 16.00
N LYS A 84 -6.08 -11.54 17.31
CA LYS A 84 -7.40 -11.78 17.93
C LYS A 84 -8.21 -10.49 18.10
N THR A 85 -7.56 -9.33 17.96
CA THR A 85 -8.20 -8.02 18.14
C THR A 85 -8.20 -7.22 16.83
N ASN A 86 -9.26 -6.44 16.63
CA ASN A 86 -9.37 -5.51 15.50
C ASN A 86 -8.22 -4.50 15.46
N TRP A 87 -7.76 -4.03 16.64
CA TRP A 87 -6.60 -3.16 16.75
C TRP A 87 -5.33 -3.80 16.20
N GLY A 88 -5.08 -5.07 16.49
CA GLY A 88 -3.91 -5.77 15.94
C GLY A 88 -4.00 -6.00 14.43
N LEU A 89 -5.21 -6.13 13.86
CA LEU A 89 -5.42 -6.21 12.41
C LEU A 89 -5.15 -4.87 11.69
N GLN A 90 -5.22 -3.75 12.41
CA GLN A 90 -4.92 -2.41 11.87
C GLN A 90 -3.42 -2.06 11.88
N ARG A 91 -2.56 -2.99 12.32
CA ARG A 91 -1.10 -2.77 12.31
C ARG A 91 -0.59 -2.60 10.87
N PHE A 92 0.43 -1.76 10.73
CA PHE A 92 1.10 -1.52 9.46
C PHE A 92 1.43 -2.80 8.70
N VAL A 93 2.03 -3.78 9.40
CA VAL A 93 2.51 -5.03 8.81
C VAL A 93 1.37 -5.83 8.18
N VAL A 94 0.20 -5.91 8.84
CA VAL A 94 -0.95 -6.65 8.30
C VAL A 94 -1.39 -6.04 6.96
N HIS A 95 -1.52 -4.71 6.90
CA HIS A 95 -1.87 -4.03 5.66
C HIS A 95 -0.76 -4.13 4.60
N ALA A 96 0.50 -4.03 5.01
CA ALA A 96 1.63 -4.05 4.09
C ALA A 96 1.84 -5.42 3.45
N VAL A 97 1.72 -6.50 4.23
CA VAL A 97 1.79 -7.88 3.73
C VAL A 97 0.62 -8.18 2.78
N ASN A 98 -0.60 -7.75 3.12
CA ASN A 98 -1.75 -7.91 2.22
C ASN A 98 -1.54 -7.17 0.89
N ASP A 99 -1.10 -5.91 0.96
CA ASP A 99 -0.81 -5.14 -0.26
C ASP A 99 0.33 -5.75 -1.08
N TRP A 100 1.36 -6.30 -0.42
CA TRP A 100 2.47 -6.96 -1.10
C TRP A 100 2.04 -8.25 -1.80
N ASN A 101 1.23 -9.07 -1.13
CA ASN A 101 0.68 -10.30 -1.70
C ASN A 101 -0.25 -10.03 -2.89
N SER A 102 -0.79 -8.81 -3.02
CA SER A 102 -1.58 -8.38 -4.18
C SER A 102 -0.73 -7.96 -5.39
N VAL A 103 0.58 -7.75 -5.22
CA VAL A 103 1.47 -7.33 -6.31
C VAL A 103 1.75 -8.52 -7.24
N PRO A 104 1.64 -8.34 -8.58
CA PRO A 104 2.06 -9.35 -9.55
C PRO A 104 3.54 -9.71 -9.44
N GLU A 105 3.88 -10.97 -9.70
CA GLU A 105 5.24 -11.48 -9.47
C GLU A 105 6.30 -10.79 -10.34
N HIS A 106 5.97 -10.51 -11.60
CA HIS A 106 6.87 -9.79 -12.52
C HIS A 106 7.22 -8.36 -12.02
N ILE A 107 6.36 -7.74 -11.20
CA ILE A 107 6.67 -6.44 -10.58
C ILE A 107 7.57 -6.62 -9.37
N LYS A 108 7.33 -7.65 -8.54
CA LYS A 108 8.15 -7.93 -7.36
C LYS A 108 9.60 -8.25 -7.72
N GLN A 109 9.81 -8.91 -8.87
CA GLN A 109 11.13 -9.28 -9.42
C GLN A 109 11.94 -8.09 -9.95
N ALA A 110 11.45 -6.84 -9.82
CA ALA A 110 12.23 -5.68 -10.21
C ALA A 110 13.55 -5.59 -9.45
N GLU A 111 14.66 -5.53 -10.19
CA GLU A 111 16.03 -5.55 -9.64
C GLU A 111 16.36 -4.35 -8.77
N ILE A 112 15.81 -3.19 -9.11
CA ILE A 112 16.08 -1.93 -8.41
C ILE A 112 14.81 -1.20 -8.01
N LEU A 113 14.90 -0.45 -6.90
CA LEU A 113 13.78 0.28 -6.31
C LEU A 113 13.13 1.28 -7.28
N THR A 114 13.92 1.93 -8.14
CA THR A 114 13.40 2.90 -9.13
C THR A 114 12.51 2.19 -10.16
N ARG A 115 12.96 1.04 -10.68
CA ARG A 115 12.19 0.21 -11.60
C ARG A 115 10.91 -0.31 -10.95
N PHE A 116 11.00 -0.78 -9.71
CA PHE A 116 9.83 -1.22 -8.93
C PHE A 116 8.76 -0.11 -8.81
N LYS A 117 9.17 1.11 -8.44
CA LYS A 117 8.27 2.27 -8.32
C LYS A 117 7.62 2.63 -9.67
N SER A 118 8.39 2.60 -10.75
CA SER A 118 7.88 2.85 -12.10
C SER A 118 6.80 1.82 -12.48
N LEU A 119 7.06 0.53 -12.27
CA LEU A 119 6.11 -0.53 -12.59
C LEU A 119 4.81 -0.44 -11.77
N LEU A 120 4.91 -0.03 -10.50
CA LEU A 120 3.73 0.22 -9.68
C LEU A 120 2.88 1.39 -10.18
N ALA A 121 3.50 2.41 -10.78
CA ALA A 121 2.81 3.59 -11.28
C ALA A 121 2.17 3.37 -12.67
N THR A 122 2.66 2.42 -13.46
CA THR A 122 2.10 2.10 -14.79
C THR A 122 0.90 1.15 -14.70
N ASN A 123 0.84 0.30 -13.69
CA ASN A 123 -0.22 -0.73 -13.54
C ASN A 123 -1.44 -0.26 -12.72
N PHE A 124 -1.46 0.98 -12.23
CA PHE A 124 -2.53 1.57 -11.40
C PHE A 124 -2.56 3.10 -11.47
#